data_AF-A0A960EE40-F1
#
_entry.id   AF-A0A960EE40-F1
#
_cell.length_a   1.000
_cell.length_b   1.000
_cell.length_c   1.000
_cell.angle_alpha   90.00
_cell.angle_beta   90.00
_cell.angle_gamma   90.00
#
_symmetry.space_group_name_H-M   'P 1'
#
loop_
_entity.id
_entity.type
_entity.pdbx_description
1 polymer ?
#
loop_
_entity_poly.entity_id
_entity_poly.type
_entity_poly.pdbx_seq_one_letter_code
_entity_poly.pdbx_strand_id
1 'polypeptide(L)' 'MLAYDYPLMGIFWTLVMLAMFVAVAFVVVYVLIDCLRSPLRGVVKAAWVLGIIAFPLVGALVYIITRPEMGEPPLRPAV' A
#
# COMPACT_ATOMS: atom_id res chain seq x y z
N MET A 1 1.12 -24.12 38.06
CA MET A 1 2.01 -22.95 38.07
C MET A 1 2.12 -22.51 36.62
N LEU A 2 1.47 -21.42 36.22
CA LEU A 2 1.52 -20.89 34.85
C LEU A 2 2.91 -20.29 34.65
N ALA A 3 3.88 -21.15 34.33
CA ALA A 3 5.20 -20.71 33.93
C ALA A 3 5.04 -19.83 32.69
N TYR A 4 5.81 -18.76 32.64
CA TYR A 4 5.71 -17.75 31.61
C TYR A 4 6.03 -18.33 30.23
N ASP A 5 4.99 -18.60 29.44
CA ASP A 5 5.06 -19.23 28.12
C ASP A 5 5.46 -18.25 26.99
N TYR A 6 5.88 -17.02 27.32
CA TYR A 6 6.14 -15.93 26.37
C TYR A 6 7.61 -15.46 26.40
N PRO A 7 8.59 -16.32 26.06
CA PRO A 7 10.02 -15.99 26.14
C PRO A 7 10.37 -14.73 25.34
N LEU A 8 11.56 -14.14 25.60
CA LEU A 8 12.05 -12.97 24.86
C LEU A 8 11.92 -13.10 23.33
N MET A 9 12.16 -14.32 22.80
CA MET A 9 11.96 -14.64 21.39
C MET A 9 10.50 -14.48 20.93
N GLY A 10 9.53 -14.85 21.78
CA GLY A 10 8.10 -14.67 21.52
C GLY A 10 7.72 -13.19 21.47
N ILE A 11 8.19 -12.38 22.43
CA ILE A 11 7.98 -10.92 22.40
C ILE A 11 8.63 -10.29 21.17
N PHE A 12 9.84 -10.71 20.82
CA PHE A 12 10.52 -10.23 19.61
C PHE A 12 9.65 -10.46 18.38
N TRP A 13 9.14 -11.68 18.20
CA TRP A 13 8.29 -12.01 17.06
C TRP A 13 6.96 -11.24 17.05
N THR A 14 6.32 -11.03 18.20
CA THR A 14 5.08 -10.22 18.22
C THR A 14 5.33 -8.77 17.86
N LEU A 15 6.45 -8.18 18.29
CA LEU A 15 6.86 -6.83 17.87
C LEU A 15 7.14 -6.78 16.37
N VAL A 16 7.84 -7.77 15.80
CA VAL A 16 8.09 -7.86 14.35
C VAL A 16 6.79 -7.97 13.57
N MET A 17 5.86 -8.83 14.00
CA MET A 17 4.56 -8.98 13.36
C MET A 17 3.75 -7.68 13.45
N LEU A 18 3.72 -7.03 14.62
CA LEU A 18 3.04 -5.74 14.79
C LEU A 18 3.64 -4.67 13.88
N ALA A 19 4.97 -4.53 13.86
CA ALA A 19 5.67 -3.58 13.00
C ALA A 19 5.40 -3.86 11.51
N MET A 20 5.35 -5.14 11.11
CA MET A 20 5.00 -5.54 9.75
C MET A 20 3.56 -5.16 9.41
N PHE A 21 2.58 -5.41 10.28
CA PHE A 21 1.19 -4.99 10.07
C PHE A 21 1.07 -3.47 9.96
N VAL A 22 1.76 -2.72 10.80
CA VAL A 22 1.80 -1.26 10.75
C VAL A 22 2.44 -0.78 9.43
N ALA A 23 3.56 -1.36 9.02
CA ALA A 23 4.20 -1.05 7.75
C ALA A 23 3.29 -1.33 6.55
N VAL A 24 2.59 -2.47 6.54
CA VAL A 24 1.61 -2.81 5.50
C VAL A 24 0.46 -1.80 5.49
N ALA A 25 -0.05 -1.41 6.66
CA ALA A 25 -1.11 -0.40 6.75
C ALA A 25 -0.66 0.94 6.16
N PHE A 26 0.56 1.39 6.44
CA PHE A 26 1.12 2.58 5.81
C PHE A 26 1.17 2.43 4.29
N VAL A 27 1.72 1.33 3.77
CA VAL A 27 1.79 1.08 2.31
C VAL A 27 0.40 1.15 1.68
N VAL A 28 -0.61 0.50 2.27
CA VAL A 28 -2.00 0.52 1.79
C VAL A 28 -2.54 1.94 1.73
N VAL A 29 -2.39 2.73 2.80
CA VAL A 29 -2.87 4.11 2.85
C VAL A 29 -2.18 4.96 1.78
N TYR A 30 -0.85 4.86 1.65
CA TYR A 30 -0.09 5.59 0.64
C TYR A 30 -0.54 5.24 -0.77
N VAL A 31 -0.70 3.94 -1.07
CA VAL A 31 -1.12 3.46 -2.38
C VAL A 31 -2.57 3.84 -2.67
N LEU A 32 -3.47 3.84 -1.69
CA LEU A 32 -4.82 4.35 -1.84
C LEU A 32 -4.83 5.85 -2.17
N ILE A 33 -4.04 6.67 -1.47
CA ILE A 33 -3.91 8.10 -1.76
C ILE A 33 -3.38 8.32 -3.18
N ASP A 34 -2.35 7.57 -3.59
CA ASP A 34 -1.82 7.64 -4.95
C ASP A 34 -2.87 7.23 -6.00
N CYS A 35 -3.59 6.13 -5.75
CA CYS A 35 -4.69 5.68 -6.60
C CYS A 35 -5.79 6.73 -6.74
N LEU A 36 -6.16 7.42 -5.66
CA LEU A 36 -7.17 8.48 -5.70
C LEU A 36 -6.68 9.70 -6.48
N ARG A 37 -5.38 10.04 -6.37
CA ARG A 37 -4.74 11.15 -7.10
C ARG A 37 -4.46 10.85 -8.56
N SER A 38 -4.37 9.58 -8.93
CA SER A 38 -4.13 9.17 -10.32
C SER A 38 -5.22 9.69 -11.28
N PRO A 39 -4.89 9.87 -12.58
CA PRO A 39 -5.85 10.31 -13.59
C PRO A 39 -6.93 9.26 -13.93
N LEU A 40 -6.92 8.10 -13.26
CA LEU A 40 -7.96 7.07 -13.40
C LEU A 40 -9.35 7.64 -13.06
N ARG A 41 -10.41 7.18 -13.73
CA ARG A 41 -11.79 7.65 -13.51
C ARG A 41 -12.78 6.49 -13.46
N GLY A 42 -13.92 6.75 -12.81
CA GLY A 42 -15.07 5.84 -12.80
C GLY A 42 -14.79 4.48 -12.16
N VAL A 43 -15.35 3.44 -12.77
CA VAL A 43 -15.36 2.06 -12.25
C VAL A 43 -13.94 1.48 -12.09
N VAL A 44 -13.00 1.85 -12.96
CA VAL A 44 -11.61 1.37 -12.89
C VAL A 44 -10.96 1.80 -11.58
N LYS A 45 -11.12 3.06 -11.18
CA LYS A 45 -10.59 3.57 -9.90
C LYS A 45 -11.22 2.85 -8.71
N ALA A 46 -12.53 2.59 -8.75
CA ALA A 46 -13.23 1.87 -7.70
C ALA A 46 -12.75 0.41 -7.57
N ALA A 47 -12.53 -0.28 -8.69
CA ALA A 47 -12.01 -1.64 -8.71
C ALA A 47 -10.61 -1.73 -8.10
N TRP A 48 -9.73 -0.77 -8.39
CA TRP A 48 -8.41 -0.69 -7.77
C TRP A 48 -8.48 -0.48 -6.25
N VAL A 49 -9.28 0.49 -5.80
CA VAL A 49 -9.47 0.75 -4.36
C VAL A 49 -9.96 -0.50 -3.65
N LEU A 50 -10.96 -1.19 -4.21
CA LEU A 50 -11.53 -2.39 -3.62
C LEU A 50 -10.54 -3.56 -3.63
N GLY A 51 -9.77 -3.72 -4.71
CA GLY A 51 -8.70 -4.71 -4.81
C GLY A 51 -7.57 -4.50 -3.79
N ILE A 52 -7.15 -3.25 -3.59
CA ILE A 52 -6.14 -2.88 -2.58
C ILE A 52 -6.65 -3.16 -1.16
N ILE A 53 -7.92 -2.86 -0.88
CA ILE A 53 -8.51 -3.12 0.46
C ILE A 53 -8.66 -4.63 0.71
N ALA A 54 -9.14 -5.39 -0.27
CA ALA A 54 -9.36 -6.84 -0.12
C ALA A 54 -8.05 -7.62 -0.02
N PHE A 55 -7.02 -7.20 -0.76
CA PHE A 55 -5.70 -7.83 -0.77
C PHE A 55 -4.60 -6.78 -0.62
N PRO A 56 -4.28 -6.35 0.62
CA PRO A 56 -3.38 -5.22 0.90
C PRO A 56 -2.06 -5.23 0.13
N LEU A 57 -1.29 -6.31 0.27
CA LEU A 57 0.03 -6.43 -0.35
C LEU A 57 -0.07 -6.67 -1.85
N VAL A 58 -0.93 -7.59 -2.27
CA VAL A 58 -1.05 -7.98 -3.69
C VAL A 58 -1.66 -6.84 -4.50
N GLY A 59 -2.79 -6.28 -4.05
CA GLY A 59 -3.44 -5.14 -4.69
C GLY A 59 -2.53 -3.93 -4.76
N ALA A 60 -1.76 -3.63 -3.70
CA ALA A 60 -0.77 -2.57 -3.74
C ALA A 60 0.35 -2.82 -4.76
N LEU A 61 0.92 -4.03 -4.77
CA LEU A 61 1.98 -4.39 -5.73
C LEU A 61 1.48 -4.31 -7.18
N VAL A 62 0.34 -4.91 -7.47
CA VAL A 62 -0.23 -4.89 -8.83
C VAL A 62 -0.56 -3.45 -9.24
N TYR A 63 -1.12 -2.64 -8.34
CA TYR A 63 -1.38 -1.23 -8.64
C TYR A 63 -0.08 -0.46 -8.94
N ILE A 64 0.98 -0.65 -8.15
CA ILE A 64 2.27 0.02 -8.37
C ILE A 64 2.85 -0.36 -9.74
N ILE A 65 2.81 -1.64 -10.11
CA ILE A 65 3.33 -2.13 -11.40
C ILE A 65 2.51 -1.57 -12.57
N THR A 66 1.20 -1.41 -12.39
CA THR A 66 0.28 -0.95 -13.44
C THR A 66 -0.02 0.55 -13.36
N ARG A 67 0.69 1.28 -12.50
CA ARG A 67 0.43 2.68 -12.21
C ARG A 67 0.60 3.52 -13.48
N PRO A 68 -0.40 4.32 -13.87
CA PRO A 68 -0.27 5.22 -15.01
C PRO A 68 0.72 6.34 -14.70
N GLU A 69 1.67 6.58 -15.60
CA GLU A 69 2.61 7.70 -15.48
C GLU A 69 1.89 9.03 -15.67
N MET A 70 2.28 10.04 -14.89
CA MET A 70 1.91 11.43 -15.16
C MET A 70 2.74 11.87 -16.36
N GLY A 71 2.11 11.92 -17.54
CA GLY A 71 2.77 12.37 -18.77
C GLY A 71 3.45 13.72 -18.60
N GLU A 72 4.64 13.87 -19.18
CA GLU A 72 5.42 15.10 -19.09
C GLU A 72 4.63 16.30 -19.62
N PRO A 73 4.66 17.46 -18.93
CA PRO A 73 4.13 18.69 -19.48
C PRO A 73 4.83 18.96 -20.83
N PRO A 74 4.10 19.31 -21.90
CA PRO A 74 4.72 19.62 -23.19
C PRO A 74 5.77 20.71 -22.98
N LEU A 75 7.02 20.42 -23.39
CA LEU A 75 8.14 21.36 -23.29
C LEU A 75 7.71 22.69 -23.89
N ARG A 76 7.62 23.73 -23.05
CA ARG A 76 7.26 25.07 -23.49
C ARG A 76 8.34 25.51 -24.49
N PRO A 77 8.00 25.81 -25.76
CA PRO A 77 8.98 26.36 -26.66
C PRO A 77 9.48 27.68 -26.06
N ALA A 78 10.80 27.81 -25.91
CA ALA A 78 11.44 29.03 -25.49
C ALA A 78 11.22 30.07 -26.60
N VAL A 79 10.25 30.95 -26.39
CA VAL A 79 10.00 32.15 -27.20
C VAL A 79 10.36 33.36 -26.36
#